data_AF-A0A3G9CQH8-F1
#
_entry.id   AF-A0A3G9CQH8-F1
#
_cell.length_a   1.000
_cell.length_b   1.000
_cell.length_c   1.000
_cell.angle_alpha   90.00
_cell.angle_beta   90.00
_cell.angle_gamma   90.00
#
_symmetry.space_group_name_H-M   'P 1'
#
loop_
_entity.id
_entity.type
_entity.pdbx_description
1 polymer ?
#
loop_
_entity_poly.entity_id
_entity_poly.type
_entity_poly.pdbx_seq_one_letter_code
_entity_poly.pdbx_strand_id
1 'polypeptide(L)'
;MNYRLPEPVCIGITAVGLWMAAFTYDVNGLLSIIGLHTGIQYPDLAFGAIFVLAGVVFSTILQKLLSNKFLVWMGRMSFSVYVIHMIIMCSYSCIVFSQLNQFFSYNIAAIASIVSTIILVYLVAPYFYEMFDLGGQRLSNALYRTSYNEASLIVQKTYNFCKSGKLLSAMYEIMKNPSAVHSSVKGERKEGK
;
A
#
# COMPACT_ATOMS: atom_id res chain seq x y z
N MET A 1 -6.83 -27.38 2.15
CA MET A 1 -8.02 -27.71 1.34
C MET A 1 -8.06 -26.74 0.16
N ASN A 2 -7.83 -27.21 -1.07
CA ASN A 2 -7.91 -26.38 -2.28
C ASN A 2 -9.36 -26.38 -2.79
N TYR A 3 -10.20 -25.51 -2.25
CA TYR A 3 -11.52 -25.25 -2.83
C TYR A 3 -11.28 -24.47 -4.13
N ARG A 4 -11.17 -25.17 -5.26
CA ARG A 4 -11.12 -24.55 -6.58
C ARG A 4 -12.55 -24.21 -6.98
N LEU A 5 -12.94 -22.96 -6.79
CA LEU A 5 -14.17 -22.43 -7.37
C LEU A 5 -14.09 -22.55 -8.89
N PRO A 6 -15.21 -22.75 -9.60
CA PRO A 6 -15.22 -22.73 -11.05
C PRO A 6 -14.72 -21.38 -11.54
N GLU A 7 -13.75 -21.39 -12.47
CA GLU A 7 -13.14 -20.17 -13.03
C GLU A 7 -14.16 -19.10 -13.51
N PRO A 8 -15.29 -19.44 -14.16
CA PRO A 8 -16.28 -18.42 -14.54
C PRO A 8 -16.93 -17.72 -13.35
N VAL A 9 -17.08 -18.41 -12.21
CA VAL A 9 -17.65 -17.83 -10.99
C VAL A 9 -16.69 -16.80 -10.39
N CYS A 10 -15.39 -17.10 -10.35
CA CYS A 10 -14.40 -16.15 -9.88
C CYS A 10 -14.30 -14.90 -10.77
N ILE A 11 -14.38 -15.06 -12.09
CA ILE A 11 -14.40 -13.95 -13.04
C ILE A 11 -15.63 -13.06 -12.80
N GLY A 12 -16.80 -13.69 -12.61
CA GLY A 12 -18.03 -12.97 -12.26
C GLY A 12 -17.90 -12.17 -10.97
N ILE A 13 -17.36 -12.79 -9.91
CA ILE A 13 -17.12 -12.12 -8.61
C ILE A 13 -16.16 -10.93 -8.78
N THR A 14 -15.07 -11.09 -9.53
CA THR A 14 -14.15 -9.97 -9.79
C THR A 14 -14.80 -8.83 -10.59
N ALA A 15 -15.65 -9.14 -11.58
CA ALA A 15 -16.33 -8.14 -12.38
C ALA A 15 -17.31 -7.32 -11.54
N VAL A 16 -18.08 -7.99 -10.67
CA VAL A 16 -18.98 -7.33 -9.71
C VAL A 16 -18.19 -6.46 -8.74
N GLY A 17 -17.07 -6.97 -8.19
CA GLY A 17 -16.20 -6.19 -7.32
C GLY A 17 -15.63 -4.94 -8.00
N LEU A 18 -15.21 -5.06 -9.26
CA LEU A 18 -14.69 -3.95 -10.05
C LEU A 18 -15.77 -2.90 -10.33
N TRP A 19 -16.99 -3.35 -10.66
CA TRP A 19 -18.14 -2.47 -10.89
C TRP A 19 -18.51 -1.67 -9.64
N MET A 20 -18.55 -2.33 -8.47
CA MET A 20 -18.79 -1.65 -7.18
C MET A 20 -17.69 -0.65 -6.83
N ALA A 21 -16.42 -1.02 -7.06
CA ALA A 21 -15.30 -0.12 -6.81
C ALA A 21 -15.28 1.11 -7.73
N ALA A 22 -15.84 1.00 -8.94
CA ALA A 22 -15.87 2.09 -9.92
C ALA A 22 -16.99 3.13 -9.66
N PHE A 23 -18.02 2.78 -8.89
CA PHE A 23 -19.23 3.61 -8.77
C PHE A 23 -19.13 4.77 -7.76
N THR A 24 -18.08 4.83 -6.94
CA THR A 24 -18.02 5.73 -5.76
C THR A 24 -17.39 7.11 -6.00
N TYR A 25 -17.50 7.69 -7.20
CA TYR A 25 -16.96 9.03 -7.47
C TYR A 25 -18.05 10.10 -7.40
N ASP A 26 -18.35 10.61 -6.20
CA ASP A 26 -19.05 11.90 -6.02
C ASP A 26 -18.01 13.00 -5.75
N VAL A 27 -18.01 14.02 -6.61
CA VAL A 27 -17.00 15.08 -6.68
C VAL A 27 -17.46 16.33 -5.94
N ASN A 28 -17.51 16.25 -4.60
CA ASN A 28 -17.62 17.45 -3.77
C ASN A 28 -16.23 17.89 -3.32
N GLY A 29 -15.66 18.80 -4.11
CA GLY A 29 -14.34 19.39 -3.93
C GLY A 29 -14.17 20.13 -2.60
N LEU A 30 -12.94 20.10 -2.10
CA LEU A 30 -12.44 20.79 -0.90
C LEU A 30 -12.82 20.19 0.47
N LEU A 31 -14.07 19.77 0.71
CA LEU A 31 -14.47 19.23 2.03
C LEU A 31 -13.90 17.82 2.32
N SER A 32 -13.56 17.07 1.28
CA SER A 32 -13.01 15.70 1.39
C SER A 32 -11.56 15.65 1.87
N ILE A 33 -10.79 16.73 1.71
CA ILE A 33 -9.37 16.81 2.11
C ILE A 33 -9.24 16.90 3.65
N ILE A 34 -10.27 17.42 4.33
CA ILE A 34 -10.27 17.66 5.77
C ILE A 34 -10.85 16.46 6.54
N GLY A 35 -11.23 15.37 5.85
CA GLY A 35 -11.65 14.11 6.48
C GLY A 35 -12.94 14.19 7.30
N LEU A 36 -13.68 15.30 7.19
CA LEU A 36 -14.86 15.58 8.01
C LEU A 36 -16.14 15.54 7.18
N HIS A 37 -16.40 14.39 6.54
CA HIS A 37 -17.72 14.07 6.00
C HIS A 37 -18.10 12.64 6.41
N THR A 38 -18.80 12.56 7.54
CA THR A 38 -19.79 11.53 7.92
C THR A 38 -19.70 10.16 7.23
N GLY A 39 -18.72 9.34 7.65
CA GLY A 39 -18.88 7.97 8.16
C GLY A 39 -19.62 6.85 7.41
N ILE A 40 -20.29 7.06 6.27
CA ILE A 40 -21.18 6.03 5.67
C ILE A 40 -20.92 5.77 4.18
N GLN A 41 -20.07 6.55 3.50
CA GLN A 41 -19.86 6.43 2.04
C GLN A 41 -18.66 5.57 1.60
N TYR A 42 -17.91 4.94 2.52
CA TYR A 42 -16.78 4.07 2.21
C TYR A 42 -17.01 2.53 2.21
N PRO A 43 -18.16 1.97 2.63
CA PRO A 43 -18.29 0.52 2.67
C PRO A 43 -18.22 -0.09 1.27
N ASP A 44 -18.78 0.58 0.26
CA ASP A 44 -18.87 0.04 -1.10
C ASP A 44 -17.50 -0.19 -1.75
N LEU A 45 -16.55 0.72 -1.50
CA LEU A 45 -15.17 0.56 -1.97
C LEU A 45 -14.47 -0.60 -1.25
N ALA A 46 -14.67 -0.73 0.06
CA ALA A 46 -14.10 -1.82 0.85
C ALA A 46 -14.68 -3.18 0.42
N PHE A 47 -16.00 -3.26 0.22
CA PHE A 47 -16.67 -4.46 -0.28
C PHE A 47 -16.26 -4.80 -1.71
N GLY A 48 -16.15 -3.80 -2.60
CA GLY A 48 -15.63 -3.98 -3.94
C GLY A 48 -14.20 -4.52 -3.94
N ALA A 49 -13.31 -3.95 -3.12
CA ALA A 49 -11.94 -4.43 -2.96
C ALA A 49 -11.88 -5.87 -2.43
N ILE A 50 -12.71 -6.22 -1.44
CA ILE A 50 -12.80 -7.59 -0.90
C ILE A 50 -13.25 -8.57 -2.00
N PHE A 51 -14.25 -8.20 -2.81
CA PHE A 51 -14.73 -9.04 -3.91
C PHE A 51 -13.69 -9.23 -5.00
N VAL A 52 -12.96 -8.17 -5.38
CA VAL A 52 -11.85 -8.27 -6.34
C VAL A 52 -10.76 -9.19 -5.80
N LEU A 53 -10.34 -8.99 -4.54
CA LEU A 53 -9.32 -9.82 -3.89
C LEU A 53 -9.76 -11.29 -3.81
N ALA A 54 -11.00 -11.55 -3.40
CA ALA A 54 -11.55 -12.90 -3.33
C ALA A 54 -11.52 -13.57 -4.71
N GLY A 55 -12.04 -12.91 -5.74
CA GLY A 55 -12.06 -13.50 -7.08
C GLY A 55 -10.66 -13.73 -7.68
N VAL A 56 -9.68 -12.86 -7.37
CA VAL A 56 -8.28 -13.05 -7.78
C VAL A 56 -7.63 -14.20 -6.99
N VAL A 57 -7.81 -14.29 -5.68
CA VAL A 57 -7.19 -15.33 -4.83
C VAL A 57 -7.73 -16.73 -5.16
N PHE A 58 -9.00 -16.84 -5.55
CA PHE A 58 -9.60 -18.13 -5.91
C PHE A 58 -9.43 -18.52 -7.38
N SER A 59 -9.01 -17.61 -8.27
CA SER A 59 -8.85 -17.89 -9.71
C SER A 59 -7.40 -18.08 -10.13
N THR A 60 -7.10 -19.26 -10.67
CA THR A 60 -5.79 -19.57 -11.27
C THR A 60 -5.52 -18.82 -12.57
N ILE A 61 -6.54 -18.55 -13.39
CA ILE A 61 -6.39 -17.78 -14.63
C ILE A 61 -6.04 -16.34 -14.32
N LEU A 62 -6.79 -15.68 -13.42
CA LEU A 62 -6.54 -14.28 -13.09
C LEU A 62 -5.17 -14.11 -12.46
N GLN A 63 -4.76 -15.01 -11.56
CA GLN A 63 -3.41 -15.00 -11.02
C GLN A 63 -2.36 -15.14 -12.10
N LYS A 64 -2.53 -16.07 -13.05
CA LYS A 64 -1.58 -16.26 -14.15
C LYS A 64 -1.49 -15.01 -15.04
N LEU A 65 -2.62 -14.37 -15.33
CA LEU A 65 -2.71 -13.16 -16.14
C LEU A 65 -2.07 -11.96 -15.43
N LEU A 66 -2.38 -11.74 -14.15
CA LEU A 66 -1.80 -10.69 -13.33
C LEU A 66 -0.31 -10.92 -13.01
N SER A 67 0.12 -12.18 -12.92
CA SER A 67 1.53 -12.55 -12.70
C SER A 67 2.41 -12.43 -13.95
N ASN A 68 1.85 -12.01 -15.08
CA ASN A 68 2.62 -11.83 -16.30
C ASN A 68 3.73 -10.80 -16.05
N LYS A 69 4.96 -11.11 -16.49
CA LYS A 69 6.16 -10.29 -16.29
C LYS A 69 5.94 -8.84 -16.72
N PHE A 70 5.18 -8.63 -17.79
CA PHE A 70 4.84 -7.29 -18.28
C PHE A 70 3.94 -6.52 -17.30
N LEU A 71 2.85 -7.13 -16.81
CA LEU A 71 1.94 -6.48 -15.85
C LEU A 71 2.63 -6.22 -14.52
N VAL A 72 3.45 -7.16 -14.05
CA VAL A 72 4.24 -7.00 -12.80
C VAL A 72 5.26 -5.87 -12.97
N TRP A 73 5.91 -5.77 -14.13
CA TRP A 73 6.84 -4.68 -14.42
C TRP A 73 6.11 -3.33 -14.48
N MET A 74 4.96 -3.26 -15.16
CA MET A 74 4.14 -2.06 -15.21
C MET A 74 3.64 -1.64 -13.81
N GLY A 75 3.21 -2.61 -13.00
CA GLY A 75 2.75 -2.39 -11.63
C GLY A 75 3.85 -1.84 -10.72
N ARG A 76 5.08 -2.37 -10.85
CA ARG A 76 6.27 -1.87 -10.15
C ARG A 76 6.57 -0.41 -10.52
N MET A 77 6.39 -0.05 -11.79
CA MET A 77 6.63 1.32 -12.29
C MET A 77 5.46 2.28 -12.05
N SER A 78 4.29 1.77 -11.67
CA SER A 78 3.04 2.53 -11.60
C SER A 78 3.12 3.74 -10.68
N PHE A 79 3.80 3.61 -9.53
CA PHE A 79 3.95 4.71 -8.59
C PHE A 79 4.79 5.84 -9.17
N SER A 80 5.94 5.53 -9.77
CA SER A 80 6.80 6.53 -10.39
C SER A 80 6.12 7.21 -11.57
N VAL A 81 5.42 6.45 -12.40
CA VAL A 81 4.57 6.98 -13.49
C VAL A 81 3.48 7.90 -12.91
N TYR A 82 2.82 7.51 -11.84
CA TYR A 82 1.77 8.30 -11.19
C TYR A 82 2.29 9.66 -10.67
N VAL A 83 3.49 9.72 -10.10
CA VAL A 83 4.04 11.00 -9.64
C VAL A 83 4.43 11.90 -10.81
N ILE A 84 5.08 11.32 -11.82
CA ILE A 84 5.66 12.09 -12.93
C ILE A 84 4.61 12.54 -13.93
N HIS A 85 3.61 11.70 -14.22
CA HIS A 85 2.66 11.99 -15.30
C HIS A 85 1.92 13.31 -15.08
N MET A 86 1.54 13.64 -13.84
CA MET A 86 0.91 14.93 -13.54
C MET A 86 1.83 16.11 -13.84
N ILE A 87 3.09 16.04 -13.43
CA ILE A 87 4.08 17.10 -13.67
C ILE A 87 4.31 17.29 -15.17
N ILE A 88 4.49 16.19 -15.90
CA ILE A 88 4.72 16.22 -17.35
C ILE A 88 3.48 16.69 -18.10
N MET A 89 2.27 16.23 -17.74
CA MET A 89 1.03 16.67 -18.37
C MET A 89 0.82 18.18 -18.18
N CYS A 90 1.03 18.70 -16.97
CA CYS A 90 0.83 20.13 -16.70
C CYS A 90 1.88 21.04 -17.35
N SER A 91 3.10 20.54 -17.58
CA SER A 91 4.22 21.33 -18.15
C SER A 91 4.43 21.06 -19.64
N TYR A 92 4.94 19.87 -19.96
CA TYR A 92 5.35 19.48 -21.31
C TYR A 92 4.18 19.38 -22.28
N SER A 93 3.09 18.71 -21.90
CA SER A 93 1.94 18.49 -22.80
C SER A 93 1.33 19.82 -23.25
N CYS A 94 1.19 20.79 -22.34
CA CYS A 94 0.69 22.12 -22.64
C CYS A 94 1.56 22.86 -23.68
N ILE A 95 2.90 22.78 -23.54
CA ILE A 95 3.84 23.44 -24.44
C ILE A 95 3.78 22.79 -25.83
N VAL A 96 3.87 21.46 -25.90
CA VAL A 96 3.84 20.70 -27.16
C VAL A 96 2.51 20.93 -27.87
N PHE A 97 1.39 20.86 -27.16
CA PHE A 97 0.09 21.10 -27.74
C PHE A 97 -0.02 22.54 -28.30
N SER A 98 0.43 23.54 -27.55
CA SER A 98 0.41 24.94 -28.00
C SER A 98 1.23 25.15 -29.27
N GLN A 99 2.43 24.56 -29.36
CA GLN A 99 3.27 24.65 -30.55
C GLN A 99 2.68 23.90 -31.73
N LEU A 100 2.17 22.68 -31.53
CA LEU A 100 1.60 21.89 -32.63
C LEU A 100 0.28 22.48 -33.16
N ASN A 101 -0.53 23.07 -32.30
CA ASN A 101 -1.79 23.71 -32.69
C ASN A 101 -1.59 24.98 -33.54
N GLN A 102 -0.39 25.56 -33.57
CA GLN A 102 -0.07 26.66 -34.47
C GLN A 102 0.13 26.20 -35.92
N PHE A 103 0.51 24.94 -36.15
CA PHE A 103 0.83 24.41 -37.48
C PHE A 103 -0.17 23.37 -37.99
N PHE A 104 -0.86 22.67 -37.09
CA PHE A 104 -1.77 21.56 -37.43
C PHE A 104 -3.18 21.79 -36.90
N SER A 105 -4.14 21.02 -37.45
CA SER A 105 -5.51 20.96 -36.93
C SER A 105 -5.53 20.43 -35.49
N TYR A 106 -6.45 20.95 -34.68
CA TYR A 106 -6.62 20.63 -33.26
C TYR A 106 -6.58 19.13 -32.95
N ASN A 107 -7.28 18.31 -33.74
CA ASN A 107 -7.35 16.86 -33.52
C ASN A 107 -5.98 16.18 -33.65
N ILE A 108 -5.19 16.61 -34.65
CA ILE A 108 -3.85 16.06 -34.89
C ILE A 108 -2.90 16.53 -33.79
N ALA A 109 -2.98 17.81 -33.41
CA ALA A 109 -2.18 18.37 -32.33
C ALA A 109 -2.46 17.67 -30.98
N ALA A 110 -3.72 17.37 -30.68
CA ALA A 110 -4.12 16.68 -29.45
C ALA A 110 -3.65 15.22 -29.41
N ILE A 111 -3.83 14.46 -30.50
CA ILE A 111 -3.37 13.06 -30.56
C ILE A 111 -1.84 13.02 -30.46
N ALA A 112 -1.15 13.90 -31.18
CA ALA A 112 0.30 13.98 -31.17
C ALA A 112 0.84 14.36 -29.78
N SER A 113 0.21 15.32 -29.07
CA SER A 113 0.64 15.70 -27.72
C SER A 113 0.41 14.59 -26.69
N ILE A 114 -0.70 13.86 -26.78
CA ILE A 114 -0.99 12.71 -25.91
C ILE A 114 0.05 11.60 -26.12
N VAL A 115 0.28 11.21 -27.37
CA VAL A 115 1.24 10.14 -27.70
C VAL A 115 2.65 10.54 -27.28
N SER A 116 3.05 11.78 -27.57
CA SER A 116 4.35 12.33 -27.16
C SER A 116 4.51 12.33 -25.63
N THR A 117 3.47 12.74 -24.90
CA THR A 117 3.48 12.77 -23.43
C THR A 117 3.60 11.37 -22.85
N ILE A 118 2.85 10.39 -23.37
CA ILE A 118 2.93 8.99 -22.91
C ILE A 118 4.36 8.46 -23.10
N ILE A 119 4.95 8.68 -24.27
CA ILE A 119 6.32 8.26 -24.57
C ILE A 119 7.30 8.89 -23.57
N LEU A 120 7.19 10.21 -23.34
CA LEU A 120 8.07 10.93 -22.43
C LEU A 120 7.93 10.41 -20.98
N VAL A 121 6.69 10.20 -20.50
CA VAL A 121 6.42 9.68 -19.16
C VAL A 121 7.07 8.32 -18.97
N TYR A 122 6.92 7.39 -19.92
CA TYR A 122 7.52 6.06 -19.81
C TYR A 122 9.04 6.07 -19.96
N LEU A 123 9.62 7.03 -20.68
CA LEU A 123 11.08 7.21 -20.77
C LEU A 123 11.67 7.75 -19.46
N VAL A 124 10.97 8.69 -18.79
CA VAL A 124 11.46 9.33 -17.57
C VAL A 124 11.15 8.49 -16.31
N ALA A 125 10.05 7.73 -16.33
CA ALA A 125 9.65 6.85 -15.22
C ALA A 125 10.77 5.95 -14.65
N PRO A 126 11.59 5.22 -15.44
CA PRO A 126 12.65 4.35 -14.90
C PRO A 126 13.71 5.10 -14.10
N TYR A 127 14.06 6.32 -14.50
CA TYR A 127 15.00 7.15 -13.75
C TYR A 127 14.46 7.53 -12.37
N PHE A 128 13.18 7.88 -12.31
CA PHE A 128 12.53 8.26 -11.06
C PHE A 128 12.25 7.06 -10.15
N TYR A 129 11.96 5.90 -10.75
CA TYR A 129 11.83 4.63 -10.05
C TYR A 129 13.12 4.26 -9.32
N GLU A 130 14.28 4.42 -9.98
CA GLU A 130 15.57 4.13 -9.37
C GLU A 130 15.92 5.10 -8.24
N MET A 131 15.57 6.38 -8.38
CA MET A 131 15.88 7.39 -7.38
C MET A 131 14.96 7.34 -6.16
N PHE A 132 13.64 7.22 -6.36
CA PHE A 132 12.66 7.36 -5.28
C PHE A 132 12.07 6.04 -4.80
N ASP A 133 11.66 5.14 -5.69
CA ASP A 133 10.95 3.93 -5.26
C ASP A 133 11.92 2.92 -4.64
N LEU A 134 13.07 2.68 -5.26
CA LEU A 134 14.13 1.85 -4.68
C LEU A 134 14.67 2.42 -3.37
N GLY A 135 14.80 3.75 -3.26
CA GLY A 135 15.19 4.43 -2.02
C GLY A 135 14.16 4.24 -0.90
N GLY A 136 12.88 4.46 -1.21
CA GLY A 136 11.76 4.29 -0.28
C GLY A 136 11.61 2.85 0.21
N GLN A 137 11.73 1.87 -0.70
CA GLN A 137 11.67 0.45 -0.35
C GLN A 137 12.84 0.03 0.54
N ARG A 138 14.05 0.56 0.33
CA ARG A 138 15.21 0.31 1.19
C ARG A 138 15.00 0.88 2.59
N LEU A 139 14.49 2.11 2.69
CA LEU A 139 14.19 2.74 3.97
C LEU A 139 13.10 1.98 4.73
N SER A 140 12.01 1.60 4.04
CA SER A 140 10.93 0.80 4.62
C SER A 140 11.44 -0.56 5.11
N ASN A 141 12.27 -1.24 4.32
CA ASN A 141 12.88 -2.51 4.74
C ASN A 141 13.87 -2.34 5.91
N ALA A 142 14.60 -1.24 5.97
CA ALA A 142 15.50 -0.95 7.08
C ALA A 142 14.71 -0.74 8.39
N LEU A 143 13.66 0.09 8.34
CA LEU A 143 12.76 0.31 9.49
C LEU A 143 12.07 -0.99 9.91
N TYR A 144 11.53 -1.74 8.95
CA TYR A 144 10.89 -3.02 9.20
C TYR A 144 11.83 -4.00 9.90
N ARG A 145 13.08 -4.11 9.46
CA ARG A 145 14.08 -4.99 10.10
C ARG A 145 14.42 -4.57 11.52
N THR A 146 14.57 -3.26 11.78
CA THR A 146 14.85 -2.76 13.13
C THR A 146 13.70 -3.09 14.08
N SER A 147 12.46 -2.78 13.69
CA SER A 147 11.27 -3.10 14.51
C SER A 147 11.07 -4.61 14.69
N TYR A 148 11.31 -5.40 13.65
CA TYR A 148 11.18 -6.85 13.72
C TYR A 148 12.23 -7.49 14.61
N ASN A 149 13.50 -7.04 14.54
CA ASN A 149 14.57 -7.55 15.38
C ASN A 149 14.27 -7.33 16.87
N GLU A 150 13.86 -6.12 17.25
CA GLU A 150 13.46 -5.81 18.63
C GLU A 150 12.33 -6.72 19.13
N ALA A 151 11.27 -6.88 18.32
CA ALA A 151 10.16 -7.76 18.67
C ALA A 151 10.60 -9.23 18.78
N SER A 152 11.45 -9.70 17.86
CA SER A 152 11.95 -11.08 17.87
C SER A 152 12.84 -11.38 19.08
N LEU A 153 13.65 -10.41 19.52
CA LEU A 153 14.49 -10.53 20.71
C LEU A 153 13.65 -10.63 21.99
N ILE A 154 12.57 -9.85 22.09
CA ILE A 154 11.64 -9.91 23.23
C ILE A 154 10.94 -11.27 23.28
N VAL A 155 10.42 -11.76 22.15
CA VAL A 155 9.78 -13.07 22.07
C VAL A 155 10.75 -14.19 22.43
N GLN A 156 11.98 -14.15 21.90
CA GLN A 156 12.98 -15.18 22.17
C GLN A 156 13.49 -15.16 23.62
N LYS A 157 13.66 -13.97 24.21
CA LYS A 157 13.99 -13.80 25.64
C LYS A 157 12.88 -14.36 26.53
N THR A 158 11.62 -14.10 26.18
CA THR A 158 10.44 -14.59 26.92
C THR A 158 10.30 -16.11 26.80
N TYR A 159 10.50 -16.67 25.61
CA TYR A 159 10.51 -18.11 25.39
C TYR A 159 11.61 -18.81 26.19
N ASN A 160 12.84 -18.30 26.14
CA ASN A 160 13.96 -18.84 26.91
C ASN A 160 13.75 -18.71 28.42
N PHE A 161 13.15 -17.61 28.88
CA PHE A 161 12.78 -17.42 30.29
C PHE A 161 11.71 -18.42 30.76
N CYS A 162 10.70 -18.68 29.92
CA CYS A 162 9.65 -19.67 30.20
C CYS A 162 10.22 -21.10 30.18
N LYS A 163 11.12 -21.41 29.23
CA LYS A 163 11.79 -22.71 29.11
C LYS A 163 12.81 -22.98 30.23
N SER A 164 13.40 -21.94 30.81
CA SER A 164 14.39 -22.02 31.89
C SER A 164 13.81 -22.44 33.25
N GLY A 165 12.48 -22.62 33.39
CA GLY A 165 11.84 -22.94 34.69
C GLY A 165 11.84 -21.79 35.71
N LYS A 166 12.51 -20.66 35.40
CA LYS A 166 12.56 -19.44 36.23
C LYS A 166 11.19 -18.77 36.38
N LEU A 167 10.26 -19.01 35.46
CA LEU A 167 8.91 -18.47 35.51
C LEU A 167 8.09 -19.06 36.68
N LEU A 168 8.25 -20.35 36.97
CA LEU A 168 7.63 -21.00 38.14
C LEU A 168 8.23 -20.49 39.46
N SER A 169 9.55 -20.28 39.51
CA SER A 169 10.21 -19.69 40.68
C SER A 169 9.81 -18.23 40.92
N ALA A 170 9.69 -17.43 39.86
CA ALA A 170 9.23 -16.04 39.94
C ALA A 170 7.74 -15.94 40.34
N MET A 171 6.87 -16.80 39.79
CA MET A 171 5.46 -16.85 40.18
C MET A 171 5.27 -17.34 41.61
N TYR A 172 6.09 -18.29 42.07
CA TYR A 172 6.09 -18.77 43.46
C TYR A 172 6.52 -17.68 44.46
N GLU A 173 7.57 -16.91 44.14
CA GLU A 173 8.00 -15.76 44.96
C GLU A 173 6.94 -14.65 45.03
N ILE A 174 6.26 -14.36 43.90
CA ILE A 174 5.17 -13.37 43.85
C ILE A 174 3.95 -13.83 44.67
N MET A 175 3.59 -15.13 44.62
CA MET A 175 2.52 -15.69 45.46
C MET A 175 2.88 -15.72 46.95
N LYS A 176 4.18 -15.84 47.28
CA LYS A 176 4.67 -15.93 48.65
C LYS A 176 4.74 -14.56 49.34
N ASN A 177 4.92 -13.46 48.60
CA ASN A 177 4.99 -12.12 49.20
C ASN A 177 4.32 -11.02 48.34
N PRO A 178 2.98 -10.94 48.33
CA PRO A 178 2.23 -10.02 47.46
C PRO A 178 2.41 -8.52 47.79
N SER A 179 2.96 -8.18 48.96
CA SER A 179 3.17 -6.79 49.42
C SER A 179 4.45 -6.13 48.84
N ALA A 180 5.35 -6.88 48.20
CA ALA A 180 6.60 -6.34 47.64
C ALA A 180 6.44 -5.72 46.23
N VAL A 181 5.35 -6.02 45.51
CA VAL A 181 5.14 -5.53 44.13
C VAL A 181 4.71 -4.05 44.12
N HIS A 182 4.09 -3.56 45.20
CA HIS A 182 3.56 -2.20 45.24
C HIS A 182 4.63 -1.11 45.47
N SER A 183 5.84 -1.48 45.95
CA SER A 183 6.94 -0.55 46.21
C SER A 183 7.86 -0.33 45.00
N SER A 184 7.95 -1.26 44.05
CA SER A 184 8.87 -1.14 42.90
C SER A 184 8.36 -0.22 41.79
N VAL A 185 7.05 0.06 41.70
CA VAL A 185 6.49 1.00 40.71
C VAL A 185 6.62 2.47 41.17
N LYS A 186 6.84 2.72 42.46
CA LYS A 186 6.93 4.10 43.01
C LYS A 186 8.37 4.63 43.10
N GLY A 187 9.39 3.79 42.85
CA GLY A 187 10.80 4.12 42.99
C GLY A 187 11.46 4.80 41.79
N GLU A 188 10.94 4.65 40.56
CA GLU A 188 11.59 5.19 39.35
C GLU A 188 11.14 6.61 38.95
N ARG A 189 10.30 7.29 39.74
CA ARG A 189 9.82 8.66 39.42
C ARG A 189 10.53 9.79 40.17
N LYS A 190 11.66 9.52 40.84
CA LYS A 190 12.46 10.55 41.51
C LYS A 190 13.96 10.30 41.35
N GLU A 191 14.48 10.44 40.14
CA GLU A 191 15.83 10.98 39.91
C GLU A 191 16.00 11.28 38.42
N GLY A 192 16.04 12.57 38.11
CA GLY A 192 16.06 13.13 36.76
C GLY A 192 15.88 14.64 36.87
N LYS A 193 16.83 15.26 37.56
CA LYS A 193 17.18 16.67 37.32
C LYS A 193 17.89 16.76 35.97
#